data_AF-A0A1T5F3J0-F1
#
_entry.id   AF-A0A1T5F3J0-F1
#
_cell.length_a   1.000
_cell.length_b   1.000
_cell.length_c   1.000
_cell.angle_alpha   90.00
_cell.angle_beta   90.00
_cell.angle_gamma   90.00
#
_symmetry.space_group_name_H-M   'P 1'
#
loop_
_entity.id
_entity.type
_entity.pdbx_description
1 polymer ?
#
loop_
_entity_poly.entity_id
_entity_poly.type
_entity_poly.pdbx_seq_one_letter_code
_entity_poly.pdbx_strand_id
1 'polypeptide(L)'
;MAVKGAILGDILGSQYEFTRPEDLDWRNVPLISGLPMGFTDDTVMTLAVKKAFVEGKDLVETMVEVGRKYPNCGYGGTFYRWIMGPIHEP
;
A
#
# COMPACT_ATOMS: atom_id res chain seq x y z
N MET A 1 3.72 -9.94 14.49
CA MET A 1 2.24 -9.88 14.42
C MET A 1 1.75 -8.62 13.71
N ALA A 2 2.30 -7.43 14.01
CA ALA A 2 1.82 -6.15 13.44
C ALA A 2 1.74 -6.07 11.91
N VAL A 3 2.82 -6.40 11.16
CA VAL A 3 2.84 -6.27 9.69
C VAL A 3 1.79 -7.15 9.00
N LYS A 4 1.54 -8.36 9.51
CA LYS A 4 0.50 -9.24 8.94
C LYS A 4 -0.89 -8.65 9.12
N GLY A 5 -1.16 -8.04 10.27
CA GLY A 5 -2.43 -7.35 10.54
C GLY A 5 -2.61 -6.13 9.64
N ALA A 6 -1.56 -5.34 9.42
CA ALA A 6 -1.59 -4.20 8.50
C ALA A 6 -1.89 -4.64 7.06
N ILE A 7 -1.25 -5.71 6.56
CA ILE A 7 -1.52 -6.26 5.22
C ILE A 7 -2.95 -6.77 5.11
N LEU A 8 -3.47 -7.44 6.13
CA LEU A 8 -4.88 -7.86 6.14
C LEU A 8 -5.83 -6.66 6.14
N GLY A 9 -5.51 -5.61 6.90
CA GLY A 9 -6.28 -4.37 6.92
C GLY A 9 -6.29 -3.66 5.57
N ASP A 10 -5.13 -3.58 4.91
CA ASP A 10 -4.99 -3.05 3.55
C ASP A 10 -5.88 -3.84 2.56
N ILE A 11 -5.69 -5.16 2.47
CA ILE A 11 -6.46 -6.00 1.54
C ILE A 11 -7.97 -5.90 1.78
N LEU A 12 -8.41 -6.00 3.04
CA LEU A 12 -9.84 -5.97 3.37
C LEU A 12 -10.42 -4.55 3.29
N GLY A 13 -9.60 -3.52 3.52
CA GLY A 13 -10.01 -2.12 3.48
C GLY A 13 -10.11 -1.57 2.07
N SER A 14 -9.27 -2.04 1.14
CA SER A 14 -9.14 -1.48 -0.21
C SER A 14 -10.46 -1.43 -0.98
N GLN A 15 -11.36 -2.40 -0.74
CA GLN A 15 -12.67 -2.46 -1.39
C GLN A 15 -13.58 -1.26 -1.05
N TYR A 16 -13.31 -0.59 0.07
CA TYR A 16 -14.06 0.58 0.54
C TYR A 16 -13.38 1.89 0.16
N GLU A 17 -12.21 1.86 -0.45
CA GLU A 17 -11.58 3.07 -0.96
C GLU A 17 -12.46 3.71 -2.03
N PHE A 18 -12.71 5.01 -1.93
CA PHE A 18 -13.61 5.81 -2.79
C PHE A 18 -15.09 5.39 -2.81
N THR A 19 -15.48 4.30 -2.15
CA THR A 19 -16.86 3.78 -2.11
C THR A 19 -17.39 3.63 -0.67
N ARG A 20 -16.62 4.08 0.32
CA ARG A 20 -16.99 4.05 1.74
C ARG A 20 -18.31 4.80 2.00
N PRO A 21 -19.35 4.14 2.56
CA PRO A 21 -20.55 4.81 3.03
C PRO A 21 -20.25 5.85 4.10
N GLU A 22 -20.99 6.96 4.13
CA GLU A 22 -20.85 8.00 5.15
C GLU A 22 -21.19 7.47 6.56
N ASP A 23 -22.18 6.58 6.64
CA ASP A 23 -22.71 5.95 7.85
C ASP A 23 -22.15 4.53 8.08
N LEU A 24 -20.88 4.29 7.70
CA LEU A 24 -20.24 2.98 7.81
C LEU A 24 -20.39 2.36 9.21
N ASP A 25 -21.15 1.27 9.31
CA ASP A 25 -21.22 0.44 10.51
C ASP A 25 -19.98 -0.44 10.62
N TRP A 26 -18.94 0.09 11.27
CA TRP A 26 -17.67 -0.61 11.48
C TRP A 26 -17.81 -1.93 12.26
N ARG A 27 -18.92 -2.18 12.97
CA ARG A 27 -19.14 -3.43 13.72
C ARG A 27 -19.66 -4.56 12.82
N ASN A 28 -20.46 -4.22 11.82
CA ASN A 28 -21.15 -5.18 10.96
C ASN A 28 -20.76 -5.08 9.48
N VAL A 29 -19.80 -4.22 9.14
CA VAL A 29 -19.29 -4.09 7.77
C VAL A 29 -18.82 -5.45 7.25
N PRO A 30 -19.25 -5.86 6.04
CA PRO A 30 -18.82 -7.14 5.48
C PRO A 30 -17.31 -7.10 5.20
N LEU A 31 -16.55 -8.03 5.76
CA LEU A 31 -15.11 -8.09 5.46
C LEU A 31 -14.83 -8.43 3.99
N ILE A 32 -15.77 -9.11 3.32
CA ILE A 32 -15.72 -9.41 1.89
C ILE A 32 -17.09 -9.04 1.32
N SER A 33 -17.16 -7.96 0.55
CA SER A 33 -18.41 -7.43 -0.02
C SER A 33 -18.66 -7.83 -1.47
N GLY A 34 -17.74 -8.58 -2.09
CA GLY A 34 -17.79 -8.94 -3.51
C GLY A 34 -17.27 -7.85 -4.45
N LEU A 35 -16.88 -6.69 -3.91
CA LEU A 35 -16.13 -5.66 -4.63
C LEU A 35 -14.67 -6.10 -4.87
N PRO A 36 -13.99 -5.54 -5.89
CA PRO A 36 -12.57 -5.76 -6.08
C PRO A 36 -11.77 -5.40 -4.83
N MET A 37 -10.89 -6.30 -4.41
CA MET A 37 -10.01 -6.11 -3.27
C MET A 37 -8.63 -6.70 -3.54
N GLY A 38 -7.61 -6.16 -2.89
CA GLY A 38 -6.24 -6.57 -3.09
C GLY A 38 -5.28 -5.73 -2.26
N PHE A 39 -4.01 -6.10 -2.27
CA PHE A 39 -2.99 -5.27 -1.64
C PHE A 39 -2.81 -3.97 -2.42
N THR A 40 -2.48 -2.90 -1.71
CA THR A 40 -2.23 -1.59 -2.31
C THR A 40 -0.77 -1.17 -2.14
N ASP A 41 -0.48 0.09 -2.46
CA ASP A 41 0.80 0.72 -2.17
C ASP A 41 1.16 0.70 -0.69
N ASP A 42 0.19 0.67 0.23
CA ASP A 42 0.43 0.50 1.66
C ASP A 42 1.21 -0.79 1.97
N THR A 43 0.77 -1.93 1.43
CA THR A 43 1.49 -3.20 1.57
C THR A 43 2.84 -3.16 0.86
N VAL A 44 2.89 -2.65 -0.37
CA VAL A 44 4.13 -2.62 -1.16
C VAL A 44 5.21 -1.79 -0.46
N MET A 45 4.87 -0.60 0.02
CA MET A 45 5.80 0.29 0.72
C MET A 45 6.15 -0.23 2.12
N THR A 46 5.19 -0.79 2.86
CA THR A 46 5.47 -1.44 4.15
C THR A 46 6.52 -2.54 4.01
N LEU A 47 6.40 -3.37 2.96
CA LEU A 47 7.37 -4.44 2.70
C LEU A 47 8.69 -3.90 2.15
N ALA A 48 8.69 -2.82 1.38
CA ALA A 48 9.92 -2.16 0.93
C ALA A 48 10.73 -1.59 2.11
N VAL A 49 10.07 -0.88 3.02
CA VAL A 49 10.70 -0.35 4.25
C VAL A 49 11.26 -1.50 5.10
N LYS A 50 10.48 -2.57 5.30
CA LYS A 50 10.93 -3.75 6.03
C LYS A 50 12.15 -4.39 5.35
N LYS A 51 12.14 -4.51 4.01
CA LYS A 51 13.26 -5.07 3.23
C LYS A 51 14.52 -4.25 3.43
N ALA A 52 14.44 -2.92 3.37
CA ALA A 52 15.58 -2.03 3.58
C ALA A 52 16.23 -2.28 4.95
N PHE A 53 15.43 -2.38 6.02
CA PHE A 53 15.95 -2.65 7.36
C PHE A 53 16.55 -4.05 7.52
N VAL A 54 15.91 -5.09 6.99
CA VAL A 54 16.38 -6.48 7.11
C VAL A 54 17.67 -6.69 6.32
N GLU A 55 17.79 -6.06 5.15
CA GLU A 55 18.94 -6.21 4.26
C GLU A 55 20.03 -5.15 4.50
N GLY A 56 19.79 -4.16 5.36
CA GLY A 56 20.72 -3.06 5.62
C GLY A 56 20.97 -2.17 4.39
N LYS A 57 19.95 -1.99 3.55
CA LYS A 57 20.00 -1.19 2.31
C LYS A 57 19.48 0.22 2.49
N ASP A 58 19.80 1.10 1.55
CA ASP A 58 19.22 2.44 1.51
C ASP A 58 17.69 2.38 1.38
N LEU A 59 17.03 3.23 2.17
CA LEU A 59 15.57 3.24 2.28
C LEU A 59 14.91 3.71 0.98
N VAL A 60 15.38 4.83 0.43
CA VAL A 60 14.81 5.46 -0.75
C VAL A 60 15.02 4.57 -1.97
N GLU A 61 16.24 4.08 -2.18
CA GLU A 61 16.56 3.17 -3.27
C GLU A 61 15.71 1.89 -3.20
N THR A 62 15.53 1.32 -2.01
CA THR A 62 14.71 0.11 -1.84
C THR A 62 13.23 0.37 -2.10
N MET A 63 12.69 1.51 -1.63
CA MET A 63 11.32 1.92 -1.91
C MET A 63 11.08 2.09 -3.41
N VAL A 64 12.01 2.73 -4.12
CA VAL A 64 11.93 2.90 -5.58
C VAL A 64 12.07 1.57 -6.31
N GLU A 65 13.03 0.72 -5.93
CA GLU A 65 13.26 -0.60 -6.55
C GLU A 65 12.03 -1.50 -6.43
N VAL A 66 11.45 -1.59 -5.22
CA VAL A 66 10.25 -2.39 -4.97
C VAL A 66 9.04 -1.74 -5.62
N GLY A 67 8.88 -0.42 -5.49
CA GLY A 67 7.72 0.29 -5.98
C GLY A 67 7.55 0.21 -7.50
N ARG A 68 8.65 0.29 -8.24
CA ARG A 68 8.67 0.14 -9.71
C ARG A 68 8.24 -1.25 -10.20
N LYS A 69 8.30 -2.28 -9.36
CA LYS A 69 7.80 -3.63 -9.70
C LYS A 69 6.28 -3.70 -9.63
N TYR A 70 5.64 -2.77 -8.93
CA TYR A 70 4.19 -2.72 -8.71
C TYR A 70 3.64 -1.33 -9.07
N PRO A 71 3.77 -0.85 -10.31
CA PRO A 71 3.38 0.53 -10.66
C PRO A 71 1.87 0.79 -10.53
N ASN A 72 1.04 -0.26 -10.66
CA ASN A 72 -0.43 -0.15 -10.71
C ASN A 72 -1.09 -0.63 -9.41
N CYS A 73 -0.51 -0.35 -8.24
CA CYS A 73 -1.04 -0.80 -6.94
C CYS A 73 -1.72 0.30 -6.10
N GLY A 74 -1.99 1.49 -6.65
CA GLY A 74 -2.76 2.52 -5.94
C GLY A 74 -2.00 3.78 -5.51
N TYR A 75 -0.73 3.93 -5.89
CA TYR A 75 0.04 5.13 -5.54
C TYR A 75 -0.70 6.43 -5.88
N GLY A 76 -0.73 7.35 -4.91
CA GLY A 76 -1.16 8.72 -5.16
C GLY A 76 -0.36 9.38 -6.29
N GLY A 77 -1.01 10.20 -7.12
CA GLY A 77 -0.43 10.65 -8.40
C GLY A 77 0.95 11.32 -8.29
N THR A 78 1.20 12.12 -7.26
CA THR A 78 2.52 12.74 -7.02
C THR A 78 3.56 11.69 -6.61
N PHE A 79 3.18 10.75 -5.75
CA PHE A 79 4.09 9.70 -5.27
C PHE A 79 4.43 8.68 -6.38
N TYR A 80 3.45 8.36 -7.24
CA TYR A 80 3.70 7.59 -8.46
C TYR A 80 4.78 8.23 -9.34
N ARG A 81 4.68 9.56 -9.56
CA ARG A 81 5.67 10.31 -10.35
C ARG A 81 7.04 10.33 -9.70
N TRP A 82 7.08 10.40 -8.36
CA TRP A 82 8.32 10.29 -7.61
C TRP A 82 8.97 8.92 -7.84
N ILE A 83 8.27 7.80 -7.59
CA ILE A 83 8.80 6.43 -7.80
C ILE A 83 9.27 6.20 -9.26
N MET A 84 8.47 6.63 -10.23
CA MET A 84 8.75 6.39 -11.66
C MET A 84 9.71 7.42 -12.25
N GLY A 85 9.94 8.53 -11.55
CA GLY A 85 10.80 9.61 -11.98
C GLY A 85 12.30 9.29 -11.82
N PRO A 86 13.17 10.19 -12.31
CA PRO A 86 14.61 10.05 -12.16
C PRO A 86 15.16 10.66 -10.85
N ILE A 87 14.40 11.53 -10.18
CA ILE A 87 14.82 12.27 -8.98
C ILE A 87 13.95 11.80 -7.81
N HIS A 88 14.60 11.35 -6.74
CA HIS A 88 13.98 10.75 -5.56
C HIS A 88 14.26 11.54 -4.28
N GLU A 89 14.50 12.83 -4.43
CA GLU A 89 14.67 13.75 -3.31
C GLU A 89 13.31 14.05 -2.63
N PRO A 90 13.30 14.38 -1.32
CA PRO A 90 12.10 14.81 -0.61
C PRO A 90 11.49 16.12 -1.13
#